data_AF-A0A7I9VV02-F1
#
_entry.id   AF-A0A7I9VV02-F1
#
_cell.length_a   1.000
_cell.length_b   1.000
_cell.length_c   1.000
_cell.angle_alpha   90.00
_cell.angle_beta   90.00
_cell.angle_gamma   90.00
#
_symmetry.space_group_name_H-M   'P 1'
#
loop_
_entity.id
_entity.type
_entity.pdbx_description
1 polymer ?
#
loop_
_entity_poly.entity_id
_entity_poly.type
_entity_poly.pdbx_seq_one_letter_code
_entity_poly.pdbx_strand_id
1 'polypeptide(L)' 'MRPKFLTRAAEAPRLTLGERVVIDVGVRMGRSIRKIAEELGRAPSTVMREIERNAFCYGRYRQRYRFGAPKKGG' A
#
# COMPACT_ATOMS: atom_id res chain seq x y z
N MET A 1 25.65 20.64 -14.94
CA MET A 1 24.72 21.17 -13.93
C MET A 1 23.58 20.17 -13.74
N ARG A 2 23.44 19.55 -12.56
CA ARG A 2 22.33 18.58 -12.32
C ARG A 2 21.08 19.37 -11.93
N PRO A 3 19.91 19.15 -12.56
CA PRO A 3 18.69 19.83 -12.16
C PRO A 3 18.34 19.45 -10.72
N LYS A 4 18.20 20.45 -9.85
CA LYS A 4 17.68 20.28 -8.50
C LYS A 4 16.17 20.15 -8.63
N PHE A 5 15.65 18.93 -8.65
CA PHE A 5 14.21 18.75 -8.45
C PHE A 5 13.86 19.37 -7.10
N LEU A 6 13.00 20.37 -7.11
CA LEU A 6 12.45 20.96 -5.90
C LEU A 6 11.65 19.87 -5.20
N THR A 7 12.30 19.07 -4.36
CA THR A 7 11.66 18.07 -3.51
C THR A 7 10.97 18.80 -2.35
N ARG A 8 10.03 19.69 -2.66
CA ARG A 8 8.82 19.74 -1.86
C ARG A 8 8.10 18.44 -2.18
N ALA A 9 8.55 17.36 -1.55
CA ALA A 9 7.71 16.20 -1.38
C ALA A 9 6.49 16.72 -0.63
N ALA A 10 5.48 17.17 -1.36
CA ALA A 10 4.15 17.34 -0.81
C ALA A 10 3.85 15.95 -0.25
N GLU A 11 3.95 15.80 1.07
CA GLU A 11 3.52 14.57 1.72
C GLU A 11 2.11 14.34 1.21
N ALA A 12 1.94 13.33 0.34
CA ALA A 12 0.62 12.99 -0.15
C ALA A 12 -0.26 12.83 1.09
N PRO A 13 -1.41 13.53 1.18
CA PRO A 13 -2.17 13.58 2.41
C PRO A 13 -2.38 12.15 2.92
N ARG A 14 -2.04 11.92 4.19
CA ARG A 14 -2.22 10.60 4.83
C ARG A 14 -3.67 10.17 4.62
N LEU A 15 -3.88 8.86 4.41
CA LEU A 15 -5.23 8.31 4.29
C LEU A 15 -6.02 8.63 5.57
N THR A 16 -7.18 9.24 5.39
CA THR A 16 -8.16 9.45 6.45
C THR A 16 -8.76 8.13 6.91
N LEU A 17 -9.39 8.13 8.09
CA LEU A 17 -10.07 6.93 8.59
C LEU A 17 -11.13 6.42 7.62
N GLY A 18 -11.93 7.33 7.01
CA GLY A 18 -12.97 6.97 6.04
C GLY A 18 -12.39 6.27 4.82
N GLU A 19 -11.30 6.79 4.25
CA GLU A 19 -10.63 6.15 3.11
C GLU A 19 -10.10 4.76 3.48
N ARG A 20 -9.54 4.60 4.69
CA ARG A 20 -9.07 3.29 5.18
C ARG A 20 -10.21 2.28 5.33
N VAL A 21 -11.38 2.70 5.80
CA VAL A 21 -12.57 1.86 5.91
C VAL A 21 -13.06 1.42 4.52
N VAL A 22 -13.09 2.32 3.54
CA VAL A 22 -13.46 1.97 2.15
C VAL A 22 -12.49 0.95 1.56
N ILE A 23 -11.18 1.10 1.79
CA ILE A 23 -10.18 0.11 1.35
C ILE A 23 -10.47 -1.25 1.99
N ASP A 24 -10.67 -1.29 3.29
CA ASP A 24 -10.88 -2.53 4.06
C ASP A 24 -12.19 -3.25 3.65
N VAL A 25 -13.29 -2.51 3.46
CA VAL A 25 -14.55 -3.06 2.93
C VAL A 25 -14.35 -3.54 1.49
N GLY A 26 -13.70 -2.76 0.63
CA GLY A 26 -13.45 -3.12 -0.76
C GLY A 26 -12.63 -4.41 -0.90
N VAL A 27 -11.61 -4.59 -0.05
CA VAL A 27 -10.81 -5.82 0.01
C VAL A 27 -11.65 -7.01 0.46
N ARG A 28 -12.45 -6.89 1.53
CA ARG A 28 -13.35 -7.98 1.99
C ARG A 28 -14.37 -8.37 0.92
N MET A 29 -14.85 -7.41 0.14
CA MET A 29 -15.78 -7.64 -0.97
C MET A 29 -15.09 -8.22 -2.23
N GLY A 30 -13.78 -8.43 -2.23
CA GLY A 30 -13.04 -8.93 -3.39
C GLY A 30 -12.93 -7.94 -4.55
N ARG A 31 -13.09 -6.63 -4.29
CA ARG A 31 -12.94 -5.60 -5.32
C ARG A 31 -11.47 -5.46 -5.71
N SER A 32 -11.22 -5.11 -6.98
CA SER A 32 -9.87 -4.86 -7.45
C SER A 32 -9.31 -3.55 -6.85
N ILE A 33 -7.98 -3.51 -6.65
CA ILE A 33 -7.27 -2.32 -6.15
C ILE A 33 -7.58 -1.08 -7.01
N ARG A 34 -7.67 -1.25 -8.33
CA ARG A 34 -7.99 -0.15 -9.26
C ARG A 34 -9.36 0.45 -9.00
N LYS A 35 -10.38 -0.38 -8.81
CA LYS A 35 -11.75 0.08 -8.54
C LYS A 35 -11.85 0.83 -7.21
N ILE A 36 -11.18 0.33 -6.17
CA ILE A 36 -11.10 1.01 -4.87
C ILE A 36 -10.38 2.36 -4.99
N ALA A 37 -9.29 2.40 -5.76
CA ALA A 37 -8.51 3.62 -5.96
C ALA A 37 -9.28 4.70 -6.73
N GLU A 38 -10.03 4.29 -7.77
CA GLU A 38 -10.94 5.16 -8.52
C GLU A 38 -12.04 5.74 -7.63
N GLU A 39 -12.67 4.90 -6.79
CA GLU A 39 -13.70 5.33 -5.81
C GLU A 39 -13.18 6.38 -4.82
N LEU A 40 -11.91 6.27 -4.42
CA LEU A 40 -11.27 7.19 -3.48
C LEU A 40 -10.59 8.40 -4.14
N GLY A 41 -10.51 8.45 -5.47
CA GLY A 41 -9.70 9.46 -6.17
C GLY A 41 -8.21 9.39 -5.79
N ARG A 42 -7.70 8.19 -5.48
CA ARG A 42 -6.32 7.97 -5.05
C ARG A 42 -5.54 7.15 -6.09
N ALA A 43 -4.21 7.22 -6.01
CA ALA A 43 -3.36 6.34 -6.80
C ALA A 43 -3.51 4.87 -6.35
N PRO A 44 -3.56 3.90 -7.28
CA PRO A 44 -3.61 2.47 -6.93
C PRO A 44 -2.46 2.02 -6.02
N SER A 45 -1.28 2.63 -6.15
CA SER A 45 -0.12 2.37 -5.31
C SER A 45 -0.33 2.80 -3.86
N THR A 46 -1.16 3.81 -3.59
CA THR A 46 -1.55 4.21 -2.22
C THR A 46 -2.41 3.14 -1.56
N VAL A 47 -3.39 2.62 -2.29
CA VAL A 47 -4.29 1.54 -1.82
C VAL A 47 -3.48 0.26 -1.58
N MET A 48 -2.62 -0.13 -2.52
CA MET A 48 -1.74 -1.29 -2.35
C MET A 48 -0.86 -1.16 -1.11
N ARG A 49 -0.20 -0.02 -0.91
CA ARG A 49 0.66 0.22 0.27
C ARG A 49 -0.15 0.14 1.56
N GLU A 50 -1.39 0.62 1.58
CA GLU A 50 -2.26 0.50 2.76
C GLU A 50 -2.63 -0.95 3.03
N ILE A 51 -3.00 -1.70 1.99
CA ILE A 51 -3.27 -3.14 2.12
C ILE A 51 -2.03 -3.86 2.65
N GLU A 52 -0.84 -3.64 2.07
CA GLU A 52 0.39 -4.27 2.53
C GLU A 52 0.75 -3.92 3.98
N ARG A 53 0.56 -2.66 4.38
CA ARG A 53 0.78 -2.23 5.77
C ARG A 53 -0.14 -2.94 6.75
N ASN A 54 -1.41 -3.17 6.39
CA ASN A 54 -2.39 -3.82 7.25
C ASN A 54 -2.52 -5.34 7.01
N ALA A 55 -1.88 -5.90 5.97
CA ALA A 55 -1.93 -7.33 5.69
C ALA A 55 -1.09 -8.16 6.69
N PHE A 56 -0.11 -7.54 7.35
CA PHE A 56 0.81 -8.22 8.28
C PHE A 56 0.15 -8.69 9.59
N CYS A 57 -1.06 -8.25 9.92
CA CYS A 57 -1.78 -8.73 11.12
C CYS A 57 -2.56 -10.05 10.88
N TYR A 58 -2.63 -10.56 9.64
CA TYR A 58 -3.09 -11.92 9.36
C TYR A 58 -1.92 -12.91 9.34
N GLY A 59 -1.42 -13.26 10.52
CA GLY A 59 -0.59 -14.45 10.73
C GLY A 59 0.93 -14.22 10.80
N ARG A 60 1.44 -14.29 12.02
CA ARG A 60 2.87 -14.34 12.36
C ARG A 60 3.54 -15.67 11.96
N TYR A 61 3.43 -16.15 10.72
CA TYR A 61 4.02 -17.46 10.36
C TYR A 61 4.90 -17.55 9.10
N ARG A 62 4.92 -16.61 8.14
CA ARG A 62 5.74 -16.85 6.92
C ARG A 62 6.53 -15.64 6.42
N GLN A 63 7.50 -15.20 7.23
CA GLN A 63 8.62 -14.38 6.76
C GLN A 63 9.50 -15.07 5.68
N ARG A 64 9.30 -16.35 5.36
CA ARG A 64 10.20 -17.14 4.49
C ARG A 64 9.83 -17.24 3.01
N TYR A 65 8.70 -16.70 2.54
CA TYR A 65 8.20 -16.99 1.18
C TYR A 65 7.66 -15.76 0.41
N ARG A 66 8.35 -14.61 0.45
CA ARG A 66 8.14 -13.53 -0.55
C ARG A 66 9.25 -13.56 -1.61
N PHE A 67 8.89 -13.29 -2.87
CA PHE A 67 9.86 -13.08 -3.96
C PHE A 67 10.79 -11.91 -3.59
N GLY A 68 12.10 -12.16 -3.53
CA GLY A 68 13.10 -11.19 -3.06
C GLY A 68 13.42 -11.22 -1.55
N ALA A 69 12.94 -12.20 -0.79
CA ALA A 69 13.41 -12.40 0.59
C ALA A 69 14.93 -12.71 0.59
N PRO A 70 15.72 -12.10 1.49
CA PRO A 70 17.16 -12.34 1.53
C PRO A 70 17.44 -13.82 1.84
N LYS A 71 18.23 -14.47 0.98
CA LYS A 71 18.80 -15.80 1.26
C LYS A 71 19.76 -15.63 2.44
N LYS A 72 19.40 -16.14 3.62
CA LYS A 72 20.30 -16.09 4.77
C LYS A 72 21.38 -17.17 4.58
N GLY A 73 22.62 -16.75 4.34
CA GLY A 73 23.83 -17.53 4.57
C GLY A 73 24.36 -18.30 3.35
N GLY A 74 25.65 -18.07 3.05
CA GLY A 74 26.44 -18.66 1.97
C GLY A 74 27.38 -17.62 1.39
#